data_AF-A0A9W9N038-F1
#
_entry.id   AF-A0A9W9N038-F1
#
_cell.length_a   1.000
_cell.length_b   1.000
_cell.length_c   1.000
_cell.angle_alpha   90.00
_cell.angle_beta   90.00
_cell.angle_gamma   90.00
#
_symmetry.space_group_name_H-M   'P 1'
#
loop_
_entity.id
_entity.type
_entity.pdbx_description
1 polymer ?
#
loop_
_entity_poly.entity_id
_entity_poly.type
_entity_poly.pdbx_seq_one_letter_code
_entity_poly.pdbx_strand_id
1 'polypeptide(L)'
;MSARPPKPVYFSNGEALQSPPFTVRLTRFVESVYFFLGLYFTTLLSLDSYAAAQNSSFNINNQSNKYTTRPRWGGSSSSPRGGGGGGGGGGGGGGPGFGPRRVGRVDDGTLHKPPNMSAIPSTDAEWAEKIANMKQQLPRRSLSQAPIPTQIHRTIDHTLLATPVDASQIDTLCKEALEYDFAAVCVRLEHVARAASHVKGTNTALACVVGFPEGTHPTAEKVREAKEAVAQGATELDMVIRYPLLKEGRYTEVYEDVLAVRKAAPAPVTLKAIIEASLLDDAQILAATIVSCLAGVDYVKTSTGWNGGATVDQVKSMRLAADMCGCSCLIKASGGIRNAEALLRMLKAGAFRIGTSAGTSIMKEIDEGEILEQGCGHAVA
;
A
#
# COMPACT_ATOMS: atom_id res chain seq x y z
N MET A 1 -3.14 8.31 7.43
CA MET A 1 -3.85 9.41 6.73
C MET A 1 -4.20 8.95 5.33
N SER A 2 -5.50 8.83 5.00
CA SER A 2 -5.97 8.39 3.67
C SER A 2 -5.45 9.34 2.59
N ALA A 3 -4.57 8.85 1.71
CA ALA A 3 -4.06 9.62 0.58
C ALA A 3 -5.25 10.01 -0.29
N ARG A 4 -5.51 11.32 -0.38
CA ARG A 4 -6.54 11.84 -1.27
C ARG A 4 -6.19 11.39 -2.70
N PRO A 5 -7.17 10.90 -3.48
CA PRO A 5 -6.94 10.53 -4.87
C PRO A 5 -6.32 11.72 -5.62
N PRO A 6 -5.44 11.48 -6.61
CA PRO A 6 -4.77 12.54 -7.34
C PRO A 6 -5.80 13.52 -7.90
N LYS A 7 -5.60 14.81 -7.67
CA LYS A 7 -6.50 15.83 -8.18
C LYS A 7 -6.46 15.76 -9.72
N PRO A 8 -7.61 15.63 -10.40
CA PRO A 8 -7.63 15.66 -11.86
C PRO A 8 -7.05 17.00 -12.35
N VAL A 9 -6.11 16.92 -13.29
CA VAL A 9 -5.49 18.08 -13.94
C VAL A 9 -6.34 18.46 -15.14
N TYR A 10 -6.73 19.72 -15.25
CA TYR A 10 -7.55 20.23 -16.34
C TYR A 10 -6.69 21.01 -17.30
N PHE A 11 -6.87 20.82 -18.61
CA PHE A 11 -6.13 21.56 -19.64
C PHE A 11 -7.08 22.51 -20.39
N SER A 12 -6.62 23.71 -20.71
CA SER A 12 -7.32 24.65 -21.59
C SER A 12 -6.29 25.29 -22.51
N ASN A 13 -6.51 25.21 -23.83
CA ASN A 13 -5.58 25.72 -24.86
C ASN A 13 -4.12 25.26 -24.70
N GLY A 14 -3.90 24.02 -24.24
CA GLY A 14 -2.57 23.44 -24.08
C GLY A 14 -1.86 23.75 -22.76
N GLU A 15 -2.44 24.60 -21.90
CA GLU A 15 -1.89 24.90 -20.58
C GLU A 15 -2.66 24.17 -19.47
N ALA A 16 -1.92 23.69 -18.46
CA ALA A 16 -2.49 23.08 -17.27
C ALA A 16 -3.12 24.15 -16.37
N LEU A 17 -4.42 24.08 -16.17
CA LEU A 17 -5.16 24.98 -15.29
C LEU A 17 -4.86 24.64 -13.83
N GLN A 18 -4.48 25.65 -13.05
CA GLN A 18 -4.28 25.53 -11.60
C GLN A 18 -5.58 25.18 -10.85
N SER A 19 -6.74 25.32 -11.48
CA SER A 19 -8.03 25.06 -10.87
C SER A 19 -9.05 24.52 -11.88
N PRO A 20 -10.05 23.73 -11.44
CA PRO A 20 -11.07 23.22 -12.35
C PRO A 20 -11.83 24.37 -13.02
N PRO A 21 -12.14 24.24 -14.33
CA PRO A 21 -12.94 25.23 -15.03
C PRO A 21 -14.31 25.39 -14.37
N PHE A 22 -14.92 26.57 -14.55
CA PHE A 22 -16.18 26.93 -13.90
C PHE A 22 -17.30 25.88 -14.13
N THR A 23 -17.37 25.32 -15.35
CA THR A 23 -18.31 24.25 -15.70
C THR A 23 -18.17 23.03 -14.81
N VAL A 24 -16.94 22.57 -14.54
CA VAL A 24 -16.67 21.41 -13.67
C VAL A 24 -17.02 21.71 -12.21
N ARG A 25 -16.75 22.94 -11.75
CA ARG A 25 -17.13 23.36 -10.39
C ARG A 25 -18.64 23.37 -10.20
N LEU A 26 -19.38 23.89 -11.20
CA LEU A 26 -20.83 23.92 -11.18
C LEU A 26 -21.43 22.50 -11.18
N THR A 27 -20.92 21.60 -12.03
CA THR A 27 -21.38 20.20 -12.06
C THR A 27 -21.14 19.50 -10.72
N ARG A 28 -19.95 19.64 -10.13
CA ARG A 28 -19.63 19.05 -8.81
C ARG A 28 -20.51 19.60 -7.69
N PHE A 29 -20.84 20.88 -7.74
CA PHE A 29 -21.75 21.50 -6.78
C PHE A 29 -23.16 20.89 -6.88
N VAL A 30 -23.71 20.79 -8.10
CA VAL A 30 -25.03 20.18 -8.33
C VAL A 30 -25.05 18.70 -7.91
N GLU A 31 -23.98 17.94 -8.19
CA GLU A 31 -23.84 16.56 -7.74
C GLU A 31 -23.82 16.45 -6.21
N SER A 32 -23.07 17.33 -5.53
CA SER A 32 -22.98 17.34 -4.07
C SER A 32 -24.35 17.62 -3.44
N VAL A 33 -25.10 18.59 -3.99
CA VAL A 33 -26.47 18.90 -3.56
C VAL A 33 -27.38 17.70 -3.75
N TYR A 34 -27.31 17.03 -4.90
CA TYR A 34 -28.13 15.85 -5.15
C TYR A 34 -27.82 14.71 -4.18
N PHE A 35 -26.53 14.38 -3.95
CA PHE A 35 -26.17 13.28 -3.06
C PHE A 35 -26.56 13.59 -1.61
N PHE A 36 -26.40 14.84 -1.20
CA PHE A 36 -26.85 15.31 0.11
C PHE A 36 -28.36 15.16 0.28
N LEU A 37 -29.16 15.67 -0.67
CA LEU A 37 -30.62 15.57 -0.61
C LEU A 37 -31.09 14.11 -0.71
N GLY A 38 -30.48 13.31 -1.58
CA GLY A 38 -30.76 11.89 -1.71
C GLY A 38 -30.51 11.14 -0.40
N LEU A 39 -29.36 11.36 0.24
CA LEU A 39 -29.05 10.75 1.52
C LEU A 39 -30.02 11.23 2.62
N TYR A 40 -30.29 12.53 2.68
CA TYR A 40 -31.23 13.15 3.62
C TYR A 40 -32.64 12.55 3.52
N PHE A 41 -33.20 12.43 2.31
CA PHE A 41 -34.53 11.83 2.15
C PHE A 41 -34.53 10.33 2.46
N THR A 42 -33.47 9.59 2.12
CA THR A 42 -33.39 8.16 2.44
C THR A 42 -33.29 7.89 3.93
N THR A 43 -32.67 8.78 4.71
CA THR A 43 -32.58 8.63 6.17
C THR A 43 -33.80 9.20 6.89
N LEU A 44 -34.40 10.27 6.39
CA LEU A 44 -35.56 10.92 6.99
C LEU A 44 -36.82 10.03 6.99
N LEU A 45 -36.96 9.15 5.99
CA LEU A 45 -38.11 8.27 5.82
C LEU A 45 -37.85 6.83 6.32
N SER A 46 -36.68 6.54 6.89
CA SER A 46 -36.31 5.21 7.37
C SER A 46 -36.48 5.08 8.89
N LEU A 47 -37.00 3.94 9.35
CA LEU A 47 -37.04 3.56 10.76
C LEU A 47 -35.65 3.23 11.33
N ASP A 48 -34.71 2.84 10.46
CA ASP A 48 -33.29 2.67 10.78
C ASP A 48 -32.46 3.54 9.82
N SER A 49 -32.13 4.73 10.29
CA SER A 49 -31.43 5.75 9.50
C SER A 49 -29.97 5.38 9.22
N TYR A 50 -29.32 4.59 10.10
CA TYR A 50 -27.93 4.17 9.92
C TYR A 50 -27.81 3.07 8.87
N ALA A 51 -28.63 2.02 8.97
CA ALA A 51 -28.65 0.94 7.98
C ALA A 51 -29.10 1.43 6.60
N ALA A 52 -30.10 2.33 6.55
CA ALA A 52 -30.54 2.95 5.30
C ALA A 52 -29.43 3.81 4.66
N ALA A 53 -28.69 4.59 5.45
CA ALA A 53 -27.56 5.36 4.94
C ALA A 53 -26.43 4.46 4.40
N GLN A 54 -26.11 3.36 5.07
CA GLN A 54 -25.04 2.46 4.61
C GLN A 54 -25.37 1.77 3.28
N ASN A 55 -26.63 1.34 3.12
CA ASN A 55 -27.08 0.58 1.95
C ASN A 55 -27.67 1.44 0.82
N SER A 56 -27.81 2.75 1.01
CA SER A 56 -28.37 3.68 0.01
C SER A 56 -27.46 3.82 -1.21
N SER A 57 -28.08 3.96 -2.40
CA SER A 57 -27.39 4.29 -3.65
C SER A 57 -26.74 5.69 -3.64
N PHE A 58 -27.13 6.54 -2.70
CA PHE A 58 -26.54 7.87 -2.50
C PHE A 58 -25.31 7.86 -1.57
N ASN A 59 -24.96 6.71 -0.98
CA ASN A 59 -23.75 6.57 -0.18
C ASN A 59 -22.51 6.42 -1.07
N ILE A 60 -21.76 7.52 -1.21
CA ILE A 60 -20.54 7.61 -2.02
C ILE A 60 -19.38 6.77 -1.42
N ASN A 61 -19.45 6.42 -0.13
CA ASN A 61 -18.44 5.58 0.52
C ASN A 61 -18.67 4.09 0.30
N ASN A 62 -19.85 3.68 -0.17
CA ASN A 62 -20.13 2.29 -0.52
C ASN A 62 -19.42 1.92 -1.83
N GLN A 63 -18.55 0.92 -1.80
CA GLN A 63 -17.73 0.51 -2.96
C GLN A 63 -18.58 0.02 -4.14
N SER A 64 -19.78 -0.52 -3.89
CA SER A 64 -20.72 -0.94 -4.94
C SER A 64 -21.32 0.24 -5.73
N ASN A 65 -21.40 1.43 -5.14
CA ASN A 65 -21.92 2.65 -5.78
C ASN A 65 -20.85 3.47 -6.51
N LYS A 66 -19.56 3.08 -6.43
CA LYS A 66 -18.47 3.82 -7.10
C LYS A 66 -18.48 3.66 -8.63
N TYR A 67 -19.33 2.77 -9.16
CA TYR A 67 -19.42 2.47 -10.59
C TYR A 67 -20.81 2.70 -11.21
N THR A 68 -21.78 3.23 -10.46
CA THR A 68 -23.07 3.62 -11.02
C THR A 68 -22.97 5.01 -11.66
N THR A 69 -22.60 5.04 -12.94
CA THR A 69 -22.93 6.17 -13.83
C THR A 69 -24.45 6.34 -13.83
N ARG A 70 -24.93 7.55 -13.53
CA ARG A 70 -26.38 7.80 -13.40
C ARG A 70 -27.11 7.61 -14.72
N PRO A 71 -28.41 7.23 -14.66
CA PRO A 71 -29.34 7.39 -15.75
C PRO A 71 -29.53 8.87 -16.08
N ARG A 72 -29.48 9.17 -17.38
CA ARG A 72 -29.62 10.50 -17.98
C ARG A 72 -31.05 11.03 -17.74
N TRP A 73 -31.21 12.01 -16.85
CA TRP A 73 -32.47 12.75 -16.71
C TRP A 73 -32.58 13.80 -17.81
N GLY A 74 -33.59 13.65 -18.69
CA GLY A 74 -33.95 14.62 -19.72
C GLY A 74 -34.24 13.97 -21.08
N GLY A 75 -35.39 13.32 -21.21
CA GLY A 75 -35.88 12.78 -22.48
C GLY A 75 -37.11 11.90 -22.25
N SER A 76 -38.29 12.51 -22.22
CA SER A 76 -39.57 11.81 -22.24
C SER A 76 -39.69 10.94 -23.49
N SER A 77 -40.04 9.67 -23.34
CA SER A 77 -41.16 9.08 -24.09
C SER A 77 -41.42 7.66 -23.59
N SER A 78 -42.69 7.46 -23.26
CA SER A 78 -43.39 6.20 -23.11
C SER A 78 -42.91 5.09 -24.04
N SER A 79 -42.81 3.87 -23.52
CA SER A 79 -43.24 2.70 -24.28
C SER A 79 -43.79 1.62 -23.33
N PRO A 80 -44.99 1.09 -23.61
CA PRO A 80 -45.59 0.03 -22.83
C PRO A 80 -45.02 -1.34 -23.24
N ARG A 81 -45.33 -2.33 -22.41
CA ARG A 81 -45.26 -3.78 -22.63
C ARG A 81 -45.33 -4.23 -24.10
N GLY A 82 -44.59 -5.30 -24.41
CA GLY A 82 -45.03 -6.27 -25.42
C GLY A 82 -43.89 -7.00 -26.12
N GLY A 83 -43.84 -8.32 -25.97
CA GLY A 83 -42.91 -9.18 -26.71
C GLY A 83 -43.33 -9.47 -28.15
N GLY A 84 -42.48 -10.23 -28.84
CA GLY A 84 -42.83 -11.03 -30.02
C GLY A 84 -42.41 -10.46 -31.38
N GLY A 85 -41.51 -11.18 -32.04
CA GLY A 85 -41.65 -11.56 -33.46
C GLY A 85 -41.17 -10.62 -34.56
N GLY A 86 -40.22 -11.12 -35.37
CA GLY A 86 -40.35 -11.13 -36.83
C GLY A 86 -39.68 -10.01 -37.65
N GLY A 87 -38.73 -10.42 -38.49
CA GLY A 87 -38.75 -10.12 -39.93
C GLY A 87 -38.06 -8.85 -40.47
N GLY A 88 -37.00 -9.07 -41.26
CA GLY A 88 -36.94 -8.57 -42.65
C GLY A 88 -36.31 -7.19 -42.94
N GLY A 89 -35.15 -7.22 -43.61
CA GLY A 89 -35.01 -6.66 -44.98
C GLY A 89 -34.54 -5.22 -45.20
N GLY A 90 -33.45 -5.10 -45.99
CA GLY A 90 -33.12 -3.97 -46.91
C GLY A 90 -32.59 -2.69 -46.24
N GLY A 91 -31.55 -1.98 -46.71
CA GLY A 91 -30.94 -1.89 -48.04
C GLY A 91 -30.96 -0.42 -48.50
N GLY A 92 -29.80 0.17 -48.80
CA GLY A 92 -29.66 1.30 -49.74
C GLY A 92 -29.42 2.72 -49.19
N GLY A 93 -28.17 3.18 -49.28
CA GLY A 93 -27.73 4.26 -50.19
C GLY A 93 -28.20 5.73 -50.00
N GLY A 94 -27.23 6.62 -49.77
CA GLY A 94 -27.06 7.82 -50.61
C GLY A 94 -27.29 9.22 -49.99
N GLY A 95 -26.22 10.05 -49.99
CA GLY A 95 -26.33 11.48 -50.30
C GLY A 95 -25.94 12.49 -49.20
N PRO A 96 -25.26 13.61 -49.54
CA PRO A 96 -24.36 14.31 -48.63
C PRO A 96 -24.99 15.55 -47.97
N GLY A 97 -24.72 15.75 -46.68
CA GLY A 97 -25.14 16.93 -45.92
C GLY A 97 -23.96 17.58 -45.20
N PHE A 98 -23.50 18.72 -45.70
CA PHE A 98 -22.53 19.58 -45.06
C PHE A 98 -23.06 20.08 -43.71
N GLY A 99 -22.31 19.81 -42.63
CA GLY A 99 -22.53 20.33 -41.29
C GLY A 99 -21.19 20.44 -40.55
N PRO A 100 -21.03 21.41 -39.63
CA PRO A 100 -19.74 22.02 -39.32
C PRO A 100 -18.77 21.05 -38.63
N ARG A 101 -17.47 21.22 -38.96
CA ARG A 101 -16.35 20.48 -38.38
C ARG A 101 -16.45 20.51 -36.85
N ARG A 102 -16.72 19.35 -36.26
CA ARG A 102 -16.58 19.13 -34.83
C ARG A 102 -15.09 18.99 -34.53
N VAL A 103 -14.53 20.05 -33.98
CA VAL A 103 -13.19 20.11 -33.40
C VAL A 103 -13.06 19.03 -32.32
N GLY A 104 -11.98 18.24 -32.39
CA GLY A 104 -11.45 17.49 -31.26
C GLY A 104 -12.23 16.25 -30.82
N ARG A 105 -12.26 15.22 -31.68
CA ARG A 105 -12.32 13.85 -31.17
C ARG A 105 -10.92 13.53 -30.65
N VAL A 106 -10.71 13.69 -29.35
CA VAL A 106 -9.58 13.06 -28.68
C VAL A 106 -10.01 11.61 -28.55
N ASP A 107 -9.56 10.76 -29.47
CA ASP A 107 -9.58 9.34 -29.21
C ASP A 107 -8.64 9.13 -28.00
N ASP A 108 -9.23 8.88 -26.84
CA ASP A 108 -8.54 8.42 -25.65
C ASP A 108 -8.07 6.99 -25.90
N GLY A 109 -7.02 6.89 -26.73
CA GLY A 109 -6.14 5.75 -26.82
C GLY A 109 -5.41 5.58 -25.50
N THR A 110 -6.12 5.06 -24.50
CA THR A 110 -5.67 4.34 -23.31
C THR A 110 -6.88 4.18 -22.38
N LEU A 111 -7.86 3.40 -22.83
CA LEU A 111 -8.50 2.47 -21.90
C LEU A 111 -7.40 1.51 -21.41
N HIS A 112 -6.58 1.99 -20.48
CA HIS A 112 -5.97 1.11 -19.51
C HIS A 112 -7.13 0.43 -18.83
N LYS A 113 -7.47 -0.75 -19.36
CA LYS A 113 -8.18 -1.79 -18.63
C LYS A 113 -7.58 -1.76 -17.21
N PRO A 114 -8.37 -1.55 -16.15
CA PRO A 114 -7.83 -1.54 -14.81
C PRO A 114 -6.99 -2.81 -14.65
N PRO A 115 -5.77 -2.72 -14.08
CA PRO A 115 -4.94 -3.90 -13.91
C PRO A 115 -5.81 -4.94 -13.22
N ASN A 116 -5.88 -6.11 -13.84
CA ASN A 116 -6.71 -7.22 -13.42
C ASN A 116 -6.50 -7.42 -11.92
N MET A 117 -7.42 -6.94 -11.09
CA MET A 117 -7.55 -7.40 -9.71
C MET A 117 -8.03 -8.84 -9.85
N SER A 118 -7.11 -9.73 -10.23
CA SER A 118 -7.35 -11.15 -10.31
C SER A 118 -7.87 -11.55 -8.94
N ALA A 119 -9.00 -12.25 -8.90
CA ALA A 119 -9.57 -12.80 -7.68
C ALA A 119 -8.45 -13.41 -6.82
N ILE A 120 -8.56 -13.20 -5.50
CA ILE A 120 -7.65 -13.81 -4.53
C ILE A 120 -7.77 -15.33 -4.70
N PRO A 121 -6.68 -16.05 -5.00
CA PRO A 121 -6.74 -17.49 -5.18
C PRO A 121 -7.30 -18.19 -3.93
N SER A 122 -8.09 -19.22 -4.14
CA SER A 122 -8.77 -19.98 -3.09
C SER A 122 -8.05 -21.26 -2.70
N THR A 123 -7.15 -21.75 -3.56
CA THR A 123 -6.37 -22.97 -3.34
C THR A 123 -4.87 -22.74 -3.58
N ASP A 124 -4.03 -23.59 -3.00
CA ASP A 124 -2.57 -23.51 -3.17
C ASP A 124 -2.13 -23.72 -4.63
N ALA A 125 -2.88 -24.51 -5.40
CA ALA A 125 -2.62 -24.72 -6.83
C ALA A 125 -2.86 -23.43 -7.64
N GLU A 126 -3.96 -22.73 -7.37
CA GLU A 126 -4.26 -21.44 -7.99
C GLU A 126 -3.24 -20.37 -7.59
N TRP A 127 -2.80 -20.38 -6.32
CA TRP A 127 -1.70 -19.54 -5.86
C TRP A 127 -0.42 -19.82 -6.62
N ALA A 128 -0.02 -21.09 -6.75
CA ALA A 128 1.18 -21.50 -7.48
C ALA A 128 1.13 -21.05 -8.94
N GLU A 129 -0.01 -21.23 -9.61
CA GLU A 129 -0.22 -20.78 -10.99
C GLU A 129 -0.10 -19.26 -11.10
N LYS A 130 -0.75 -18.52 -10.20
CA LYS A 130 -0.66 -17.06 -10.16
C LYS A 130 0.77 -16.56 -9.96
N ILE A 131 1.49 -17.16 -9.01
CA ILE A 131 2.89 -16.81 -8.72
C ILE A 131 3.77 -17.13 -9.93
N ALA A 132 3.58 -18.28 -10.58
CA ALA A 132 4.32 -18.66 -11.79
C ALA A 132 4.06 -17.68 -12.95
N ASN A 133 2.80 -17.31 -13.18
CA ASN A 133 2.40 -16.34 -14.19
C ASN A 133 3.02 -14.95 -13.93
N MET A 134 3.08 -14.53 -12.67
CA MET A 134 3.75 -13.30 -12.27
C MET A 134 5.27 -13.43 -12.49
N LYS A 135 5.90 -14.52 -12.08
CA LYS A 135 7.35 -14.74 -12.25
C LYS A 135 7.80 -14.60 -13.71
N GLN A 136 7.00 -15.06 -14.67
CA GLN A 136 7.30 -14.92 -16.11
C GLN A 136 7.31 -13.45 -16.60
N GLN A 137 6.66 -12.53 -15.87
CA GLN A 137 6.62 -11.11 -16.21
C GLN A 137 7.81 -10.32 -15.67
N LEU A 138 8.49 -10.82 -14.62
CA LEU A 138 9.66 -10.16 -14.02
C LEU A 138 10.81 -9.87 -14.99
N PRO A 139 11.27 -10.80 -15.86
CA PRO A 139 12.40 -10.50 -16.75
C PRO A 139 12.10 -9.39 -17.77
N ARG A 140 10.84 -8.95 -17.91
CA ARG A 140 10.45 -7.83 -18.78
C ARG A 140 10.46 -6.48 -18.07
N ARG A 141 10.56 -6.45 -16.75
CA ARG A 141 10.57 -5.22 -15.95
C ARG A 141 11.95 -4.98 -15.36
N SER A 142 12.51 -3.81 -15.64
CA SER A 142 13.70 -3.29 -14.96
C SER A 142 13.29 -2.13 -14.07
N LEU A 143 13.85 -2.04 -12.87
CA LEU A 143 13.69 -0.88 -12.01
C LEU A 143 14.78 0.14 -12.35
N SER A 144 14.38 1.38 -12.60
CA SER A 144 15.30 2.51 -12.45
C SER A 144 15.69 2.65 -10.98
N GLN A 145 16.92 3.05 -10.69
CA GLN A 145 17.33 3.32 -9.31
C GLN A 145 16.40 4.35 -8.67
N ALA A 146 15.97 4.08 -7.44
CA ALA A 146 15.15 5.03 -6.70
C ALA A 146 16.00 6.24 -6.29
N PRO A 147 15.47 7.48 -6.40
CA PRO A 147 16.17 8.64 -5.88
C PRO A 147 16.32 8.50 -4.36
N ILE A 148 17.46 8.94 -3.84
CA ILE A 148 17.71 8.95 -2.40
C ILE A 148 16.80 10.02 -1.77
N PRO A 149 16.01 9.69 -0.72
CA PRO A 149 15.19 10.66 -0.01
C PRO A 149 16.04 11.77 0.61
N THR A 150 15.56 13.01 0.57
CA THR A 150 16.22 14.15 1.23
C THR A 150 16.20 14.03 2.76
N GLN A 151 15.16 13.40 3.33
CA GLN A 151 15.02 13.15 4.76
C GLN A 151 15.42 11.71 5.10
N ILE A 152 16.72 11.42 5.11
CA ILE A 152 17.23 10.05 5.37
C ILE A 152 16.84 9.55 6.76
N HIS A 153 16.88 10.39 7.79
CA HIS A 153 16.44 10.06 9.15
C HIS A 153 14.98 9.54 9.19
N ARG A 154 14.09 10.07 8.33
CA ARG A 154 12.70 9.61 8.18
C ARG A 154 12.54 8.28 7.44
N THR A 155 13.64 7.62 7.09
CA THR A 155 13.64 6.25 6.58
C THR A 155 13.98 5.22 7.65
N ILE A 156 14.45 5.64 8.82
CA ILE A 156 14.99 4.74 9.86
C ILE A 156 13.90 4.35 10.86
N ASP A 157 13.76 3.05 11.07
CA ASP A 157 13.06 2.45 12.20
C ASP A 157 14.14 2.00 13.21
N HIS A 158 14.38 2.81 14.24
CA HIS A 158 15.42 2.59 15.25
C HIS A 158 15.01 1.47 16.19
N THR A 159 15.79 0.39 16.23
CA THR A 159 15.29 -0.92 16.68
C THR A 159 16.09 -1.46 17.86
N LEU A 160 15.40 -1.94 18.89
CA LEU A 160 15.97 -2.75 19.98
C LEU A 160 15.07 -3.97 20.25
N LEU A 161 15.55 -5.14 19.83
CA LEU A 161 14.83 -6.42 19.94
C LEU A 161 15.68 -7.53 20.59
N ALA A 162 16.95 -7.24 20.91
CA ALA A 162 17.81 -8.16 21.64
C ALA A 162 17.21 -8.45 23.02
N THR A 163 17.63 -9.54 23.66
CA THR A 163 17.21 -9.90 25.01
C THR A 163 18.42 -10.39 25.79
N PRO A 164 18.57 -10.06 27.09
CA PRO A 164 17.67 -9.22 27.89
C PRO A 164 17.80 -7.73 27.53
N VAL A 165 16.73 -6.97 27.78
CA VAL A 165 16.69 -5.50 27.65
C VAL A 165 16.11 -4.92 28.93
N ASP A 166 16.81 -3.93 29.48
CA ASP A 166 16.32 -3.18 30.64
C ASP A 166 15.47 -1.97 30.22
N ALA A 167 14.75 -1.43 31.21
CA ALA A 167 13.86 -0.30 30.99
C ALA A 167 14.60 0.97 30.53
N SER A 168 15.84 1.18 30.98
CA SER A 168 16.64 2.38 30.65
C SER A 168 17.17 2.35 29.22
N GLN A 169 17.42 1.16 28.67
CA GLN A 169 17.79 0.97 27.27
C GLN A 169 16.61 1.33 26.34
N ILE A 170 15.37 1.03 26.73
CA ILE A 170 14.17 1.47 25.99
C ILE A 170 14.03 2.99 26.02
N ASP A 171 14.28 3.63 27.17
CA ASP A 171 14.24 5.10 27.27
C ASP A 171 15.29 5.74 26.37
N THR A 172 16.49 5.17 26.36
CA THR A 172 17.61 5.64 25.54
C THR A 172 17.26 5.50 24.06
N LEU A 173 16.75 4.33 23.63
CA LEU A 173 16.26 4.12 22.26
C LEU A 173 15.25 5.19 21.85
N CYS A 174 14.26 5.46 22.71
CA CYS A 174 13.24 6.46 22.43
C CYS A 174 13.84 7.87 22.36
N LYS A 175 14.70 8.24 23.31
CA LYS A 175 15.37 9.54 23.33
C LYS A 175 16.18 9.77 22.05
N GLU A 176 17.00 8.81 21.65
CA GLU A 176 17.78 8.87 20.41
C GLU A 176 16.87 9.02 19.18
N ALA A 177 15.78 8.26 19.11
CA ALA A 177 14.86 8.36 17.99
C ALA A 177 14.15 9.72 17.91
N LEU A 178 13.85 10.34 19.05
CA LEU A 178 13.28 11.68 19.08
C LEU A 178 14.32 12.75 18.74
N GLU A 179 15.57 12.59 19.18
CA GLU A 179 16.67 13.52 18.89
C GLU A 179 16.97 13.62 17.39
N TYR A 180 17.00 12.47 16.70
CA TYR A 180 17.23 12.41 15.24
C TYR A 180 15.93 12.45 14.41
N ASP A 181 14.76 12.62 15.05
CA ASP A 181 13.44 12.55 14.41
C ASP A 181 13.26 11.30 13.51
N PHE A 182 13.68 10.12 14.00
CA PHE A 182 13.53 8.87 13.26
C PHE A 182 12.06 8.53 12.98
N ALA A 183 11.85 7.77 11.90
CA ALA A 183 10.52 7.42 11.41
C ALA A 183 9.73 6.61 12.45
N ALA A 184 10.39 5.65 13.09
CA ALA A 184 9.80 4.83 14.13
C ALA A 184 10.85 4.36 15.16
N VAL A 185 10.38 3.99 16.36
CA VAL A 185 11.08 3.05 17.25
C VAL A 185 10.46 1.67 17.10
N CYS A 186 11.26 0.61 17.18
CA CYS A 186 10.80 -0.78 17.06
C CYS A 186 11.22 -1.60 18.27
N VAL A 187 10.23 -2.13 18.99
CA VAL A 187 10.41 -2.86 20.27
C VAL A 187 9.58 -4.14 20.31
N ARG A 188 9.82 -4.97 21.33
CA ARG A 188 8.97 -6.12 21.66
C ARG A 188 7.75 -5.70 22.48
N LEU A 189 6.72 -6.55 22.52
CA LEU A 189 5.42 -6.26 23.11
C LEU A 189 5.52 -5.75 24.55
N GLU A 190 6.35 -6.37 25.38
CA GLU A 190 6.56 -6.03 26.79
C GLU A 190 7.04 -4.60 27.03
N HIS A 191 7.57 -3.93 26.01
CA HIS A 191 8.10 -2.58 26.09
C HIS A 191 7.22 -1.53 25.39
N VAL A 192 6.11 -1.93 24.75
CA VAL A 192 5.24 -1.03 23.98
C VAL A 192 4.65 0.05 24.86
N ALA A 193 4.03 -0.30 25.99
CA ALA A 193 3.45 0.69 26.91
C ALA A 193 4.47 1.73 27.39
N ARG A 194 5.72 1.31 27.63
CA ARG A 194 6.81 2.21 28.03
C ARG A 194 7.19 3.14 26.88
N ALA A 195 7.52 2.59 25.71
CA ALA A 195 7.90 3.37 24.54
C ALA A 195 6.79 4.34 24.10
N ALA A 196 5.51 3.94 24.21
CA ALA A 196 4.35 4.78 23.90
C ALA A 196 4.34 6.06 24.73
N SER A 197 4.77 6.00 26.01
CA SER A 197 4.83 7.18 26.86
C SER A 197 5.86 8.22 26.39
N HIS A 198 6.92 7.79 25.71
CA HIS A 198 7.95 8.67 25.14
C HIS A 198 7.56 9.29 23.80
N VAL A 199 6.98 8.50 22.89
CA VAL A 199 6.68 8.97 21.53
C VAL A 199 5.32 9.66 21.39
N LYS A 200 4.52 9.70 22.46
CA LYS A 200 3.20 10.33 22.44
C LYS A 200 3.31 11.81 22.06
N GLY A 201 2.62 12.19 20.99
CA GLY A 201 2.57 13.57 20.50
C GLY A 201 3.76 13.97 19.62
N THR A 202 4.63 13.02 19.26
CA THR A 202 5.74 13.25 18.33
C THR A 202 5.43 12.68 16.94
N ASN A 203 6.33 12.91 15.98
CA ASN A 203 6.22 12.34 14.63
C ASN A 203 6.84 10.94 14.51
N THR A 204 7.42 10.40 15.58
CA THR A 204 8.05 9.08 15.61
C THR A 204 7.00 8.02 15.90
N ALA A 205 6.81 7.07 14.98
CA ALA A 205 5.88 5.98 15.16
C ALA A 205 6.40 4.95 16.18
N LEU A 206 5.48 4.17 16.76
CA LEU A 206 5.83 3.02 17.59
C LEU A 206 5.50 1.73 16.85
N ALA A 207 6.56 1.00 16.46
CA ALA A 207 6.47 -0.32 15.88
C ALA A 207 6.64 -1.41 16.93
N CYS A 208 5.77 -2.42 16.89
CA CYS A 208 5.89 -3.65 17.68
C CYS A 208 6.09 -4.85 16.75
N VAL A 209 7.02 -5.75 17.08
CA VAL A 209 7.10 -7.04 16.38
C VAL A 209 5.96 -7.97 16.82
N VAL A 210 5.51 -8.86 15.92
CA VAL A 210 4.43 -9.84 16.19
C VAL A 210 4.82 -11.23 15.67
N GLY A 211 4.65 -12.27 16.48
CA GLY A 211 5.00 -13.65 16.14
C GLY A 211 6.50 -13.85 15.86
N PHE A 212 7.33 -13.05 16.53
CA PHE A 212 8.75 -12.84 16.22
C PHE A 212 9.70 -13.55 17.20
N PRO A 213 10.85 -14.09 16.73
CA PRO A 213 11.35 -14.10 15.34
C PRO A 213 10.99 -15.35 14.51
N GLU A 214 10.48 -16.42 15.10
CA GLU A 214 10.53 -17.78 14.51
C GLU A 214 9.56 -17.98 13.34
N GLY A 215 8.52 -17.16 13.21
CA GLY A 215 7.50 -17.31 12.16
C GLY A 215 6.62 -18.57 12.30
N THR A 216 6.80 -19.40 13.33
CA THR A 216 6.03 -20.65 13.50
C THR A 216 4.77 -20.49 14.35
N HIS A 217 4.64 -19.36 15.06
CA HIS A 217 3.53 -19.06 15.96
C HIS A 217 2.14 -19.26 15.30
N PRO A 218 1.16 -19.84 16.02
CA PRO A 218 -0.22 -19.94 15.56
C PRO A 218 -0.85 -18.56 15.27
N THR A 219 -1.74 -18.51 14.28
CA THR A 219 -2.42 -17.26 13.88
C THR A 219 -3.20 -16.62 15.02
N ALA A 220 -3.85 -17.41 15.87
CA ALA A 220 -4.59 -16.89 17.03
C ALA A 220 -3.69 -16.14 18.01
N GLU A 221 -2.45 -16.61 18.21
CA GLU A 221 -1.48 -15.95 19.08
C GLU A 221 -1.00 -14.62 18.47
N LYS A 222 -0.67 -14.61 17.18
CA LYS A 222 -0.30 -13.38 16.46
C LYS A 222 -1.42 -12.34 16.49
N VAL A 223 -2.68 -12.77 16.33
CA VAL A 223 -3.86 -11.89 16.41
C VAL A 223 -4.01 -11.31 17.81
N ARG A 224 -3.82 -12.12 18.87
CA ARG A 224 -3.86 -11.64 20.26
C ARG A 224 -2.75 -10.62 20.52
N GLU A 225 -1.52 -10.95 20.12
CA GLU A 225 -0.35 -10.09 20.28
C GLU A 225 -0.50 -8.75 19.54
N ALA A 226 -1.00 -8.78 18.29
CA ALA A 226 -1.28 -7.59 17.51
C ALA A 226 -2.31 -6.66 18.16
N LYS A 227 -3.41 -7.23 18.69
CA LYS A 227 -4.44 -6.46 19.40
C LYS A 227 -3.88 -5.83 20.67
N GLU A 228 -3.08 -6.58 21.42
CA GLU A 228 -2.45 -6.10 22.64
C GLU A 228 -1.46 -4.96 22.35
N ALA A 229 -0.60 -5.13 21.34
CA ALA A 229 0.34 -4.09 20.91
C ALA A 229 -0.38 -2.78 20.54
N VAL A 230 -1.46 -2.87 19.76
CA VAL A 230 -2.25 -1.70 19.37
C VAL A 230 -2.95 -1.07 20.57
N ALA A 231 -3.50 -1.88 21.49
CA ALA A 231 -4.12 -1.39 22.71
C ALA A 231 -3.13 -0.65 23.63
N GLN A 232 -1.87 -1.08 23.64
CA GLN A 232 -0.79 -0.43 24.38
C GLN A 232 -0.18 0.79 23.66
N GLY A 233 -0.62 1.10 22.44
CA GLY A 233 -0.24 2.33 21.72
C GLY A 233 0.69 2.14 20.52
N ALA A 234 0.94 0.90 20.08
CA ALA A 234 1.67 0.67 18.83
C ALA A 234 0.86 1.20 17.63
N THR A 235 1.50 2.01 16.79
CA THR A 235 0.92 2.54 15.55
C THR A 235 1.34 1.73 14.33
N GLU A 236 2.36 0.89 14.47
CA GLU A 236 2.83 -0.01 13.43
C GLU A 236 3.12 -1.41 13.99
N LEU A 237 2.96 -2.43 13.17
CA LEU A 237 3.24 -3.82 13.50
C LEU A 237 4.17 -4.44 12.46
N ASP A 238 5.22 -5.13 12.92
CA ASP A 238 6.17 -5.88 12.10
C ASP A 238 5.95 -7.39 12.39
N MET A 239 5.02 -8.02 11.68
CA MET A 239 4.70 -9.44 11.88
C MET A 239 5.65 -10.35 11.10
N VAL A 240 6.06 -11.49 11.67
CA VAL A 240 6.75 -12.54 10.91
C VAL A 240 5.73 -13.46 10.26
N ILE A 241 5.80 -13.66 8.95
CA ILE A 241 4.90 -14.59 8.26
C ILE A 241 5.24 -16.04 8.62
N ARG A 242 4.31 -16.97 8.36
CA ARG A 242 4.59 -18.40 8.48
C ARG A 242 5.42 -18.92 7.31
N TYR A 243 6.66 -18.45 7.20
CA TYR A 243 7.56 -18.79 6.09
C TYR A 243 7.86 -20.29 5.96
N PRO A 244 7.84 -21.15 7.01
CA PRO A 244 7.97 -22.59 6.80
C PRO A 244 6.82 -23.18 5.97
N LEU A 245 5.58 -22.73 6.21
CA LEU A 245 4.41 -23.13 5.41
C LEU A 245 4.51 -22.67 3.96
N LEU A 246 5.08 -21.47 3.75
CA LEU A 246 5.36 -20.97 2.41
C LEU A 246 6.34 -21.89 1.65
N LYS A 247 7.37 -22.42 2.34
CA LYS A 247 8.33 -23.36 1.74
C LYS A 247 7.68 -24.70 1.38
N GLU A 248 6.63 -25.08 2.10
CA GLU A 248 5.79 -26.25 1.80
C GLU A 248 4.76 -25.98 0.69
N GLY A 249 4.69 -24.76 0.14
CA GLY A 249 3.71 -24.38 -0.88
C GLY A 249 2.30 -24.13 -0.35
N ARG A 250 2.13 -24.02 0.97
CA ARG A 250 0.83 -23.81 1.66
C ARG A 250 0.48 -22.32 1.69
N TYR A 251 0.32 -21.73 0.50
CA TYR A 251 0.12 -20.29 0.30
C TYR A 251 -1.17 -19.77 0.92
N THR A 252 -2.24 -20.56 0.89
CA THR A 252 -3.56 -20.19 1.41
C THR A 252 -3.49 -19.94 2.91
N GLU A 253 -2.81 -20.81 3.66
CA GLU A 253 -2.63 -20.64 5.11
C GLU A 253 -1.75 -19.44 5.46
N VAL A 254 -0.71 -19.16 4.66
CA VAL A 254 0.12 -17.96 4.85
C VAL A 254 -0.69 -16.70 4.57
N TYR A 255 -1.50 -16.70 3.52
CA TYR A 255 -2.41 -15.60 3.19
C TYR A 255 -3.41 -15.34 4.32
N GLU A 256 -4.06 -16.39 4.83
CA GLU A 256 -5.04 -16.31 5.91
C GLU A 256 -4.41 -15.83 7.23
N ASP A 257 -3.18 -16.26 7.54
CA ASP A 257 -2.42 -15.80 8.71
C ASP A 257 -2.19 -14.29 8.68
N VAL A 258 -1.70 -13.77 7.55
CA VAL A 258 -1.44 -12.33 7.36
C VAL A 258 -2.75 -11.54 7.35
N LEU A 259 -3.77 -12.05 6.65
CA LEU A 259 -5.08 -11.40 6.58
C LEU A 259 -5.75 -11.32 7.96
N ALA A 260 -5.62 -12.34 8.80
CA ALA A 260 -6.16 -12.35 10.15
C ALA A 260 -5.52 -11.25 11.02
N VAL A 261 -4.19 -11.09 10.95
CA VAL A 261 -3.48 -10.00 11.65
C VAL A 261 -3.89 -8.64 11.09
N ARG A 262 -4.00 -8.50 9.76
CA ARG A 262 -4.50 -7.26 9.13
C ARG A 262 -5.90 -6.88 9.59
N LYS A 263 -6.81 -7.85 9.74
CA LYS A 263 -8.17 -7.62 10.27
C LYS A 263 -8.15 -7.25 11.75
N ALA A 264 -7.22 -7.82 12.53
CA ALA A 264 -7.07 -7.54 13.96
C ALA A 264 -6.53 -6.14 14.24
N ALA A 265 -5.70 -5.61 13.34
CA ALA A 265 -5.20 -4.25 13.37
C ALA A 265 -5.54 -3.57 12.05
N PRO A 266 -6.75 -3.02 11.83
CA PRO A 266 -7.10 -2.36 10.58
C PRO A 266 -6.39 -1.00 10.43
N ALA A 267 -6.51 -0.38 9.26
CA ALA A 267 -6.08 1.01 9.06
C ALA A 267 -6.73 1.92 10.13
N PRO A 268 -5.98 2.86 10.73
CA PRO A 268 -4.72 3.44 10.23
C PRO A 268 -3.42 2.77 10.72
N VAL A 269 -3.47 1.63 11.42
CA VAL A 269 -2.26 0.93 11.87
C VAL A 269 -1.45 0.48 10.64
N THR A 270 -0.13 0.73 10.62
CA THR A 270 0.74 0.22 9.55
C THR A 270 1.08 -1.26 9.82
N LEU A 271 0.84 -2.16 8.87
CA LEU A 271 1.25 -3.57 8.99
C LEU A 271 2.39 -3.89 8.03
N LYS A 272 3.46 -4.48 8.55
CA LYS A 272 4.63 -4.93 7.80
C LYS A 272 4.80 -6.44 7.95
N ALA A 273 4.95 -7.17 6.84
CA ALA A 273 5.20 -8.60 6.85
C ALA A 273 6.70 -8.90 6.66
N ILE A 274 7.36 -9.41 7.70
CA ILE A 274 8.72 -9.96 7.64
C ILE A 274 8.65 -11.33 6.97
N ILE A 275 9.30 -11.46 5.81
CA ILE A 275 9.30 -12.72 5.03
C ILE A 275 10.48 -13.65 5.36
N GLU A 276 11.46 -13.14 6.12
CA GLU A 276 12.72 -13.81 6.42
C GLU A 276 13.46 -14.28 5.16
N ALA A 277 13.76 -13.32 4.28
CA ALA A 277 14.30 -13.54 2.94
C ALA A 277 15.61 -14.33 2.91
N SER A 278 16.40 -14.34 3.98
CA SER A 278 17.65 -15.11 4.07
C SER A 278 17.44 -16.63 4.14
N LEU A 279 16.22 -17.09 4.46
CA LEU A 279 15.85 -18.51 4.52
C LEU A 279 15.05 -18.99 3.30
N LEU A 280 14.83 -18.09 2.34
CA LEU A 280 14.01 -18.29 1.16
C LEU A 280 14.86 -18.17 -0.10
N ASP A 281 14.57 -19.00 -1.10
CA ASP A 281 15.10 -18.81 -2.45
C ASP A 281 14.36 -17.69 -3.21
N ASP A 282 14.86 -17.30 -4.38
CA ASP A 282 14.27 -16.22 -5.18
C ASP A 282 12.80 -16.47 -5.53
N ALA A 283 12.41 -17.72 -5.81
CA ALA A 283 11.02 -18.04 -6.13
C ALA A 283 10.11 -17.89 -4.90
N GLN A 284 10.60 -18.32 -3.73
CA GLN A 284 9.92 -18.19 -2.46
C GLN A 284 9.84 -16.73 -1.99
N ILE A 285 10.86 -15.90 -2.21
CA ILE A 285 10.81 -14.46 -1.91
C ILE A 285 9.70 -13.78 -2.71
N LEU A 286 9.57 -14.10 -4.00
CA LEU A 286 8.49 -13.60 -4.85
C LEU A 286 7.13 -14.06 -4.33
N ALA A 287 6.98 -15.34 -4.02
CA ALA A 287 5.75 -15.90 -3.47
C ALA A 287 5.35 -15.20 -2.17
N ALA A 288 6.27 -15.08 -1.21
CA ALA A 288 6.05 -14.43 0.08
C ALA A 288 5.60 -12.97 -0.08
N THR A 289 6.26 -12.26 -1.00
CA THR A 289 5.94 -10.86 -1.29
C THR A 289 4.53 -10.74 -1.87
N ILE A 290 4.20 -11.54 -2.89
CA ILE A 290 2.89 -11.50 -3.55
C ILE A 290 1.76 -11.87 -2.58
N VAL A 291 1.93 -12.95 -1.81
CA VAL A 291 0.95 -13.40 -0.82
C VAL A 291 0.71 -12.31 0.22
N SER A 292 1.79 -11.72 0.76
CA SER A 292 1.68 -10.65 1.77
C SER A 292 1.01 -9.39 1.21
N CYS A 293 1.40 -8.95 0.00
CA CYS A 293 0.81 -7.81 -0.67
C CYS A 293 -0.71 -7.98 -0.89
N LEU A 294 -1.14 -9.14 -1.36
CA LEU A 294 -2.56 -9.43 -1.58
C LEU A 294 -3.35 -9.60 -0.28
N ALA A 295 -2.69 -9.95 0.83
CA ALA A 295 -3.29 -9.95 2.16
C ALA A 295 -3.47 -8.54 2.75
N GLY A 296 -2.95 -7.49 2.09
CA GLY A 296 -3.20 -6.09 2.44
C GLY A 296 -2.20 -5.48 3.43
N VAL A 297 -0.95 -5.95 3.44
CA VAL A 297 0.12 -5.31 4.21
C VAL A 297 0.56 -3.99 3.57
N ASP A 298 1.03 -3.06 4.39
CA ASP A 298 1.57 -1.77 3.95
C ASP A 298 3.04 -1.88 3.54
N TYR A 299 3.77 -2.80 4.17
CA TYR A 299 5.16 -3.11 3.83
C TYR A 299 5.42 -4.60 3.77
N VAL A 300 6.35 -5.01 2.90
CA VAL A 300 7.07 -6.28 3.02
C VAL A 300 8.47 -5.99 3.54
N LYS A 301 8.87 -6.69 4.60
CA LYS A 301 10.13 -6.53 5.30
C LYS A 301 11.05 -7.73 5.04
N THR A 302 12.34 -7.48 4.79
CA THR A 302 13.29 -8.53 4.41
C THR A 302 13.51 -9.56 5.52
N SER A 303 14.02 -9.14 6.67
CA SER A 303 14.62 -10.06 7.65
C SER A 303 14.33 -9.67 9.10
N THR A 304 14.36 -10.65 10.00
CA THR A 304 14.28 -10.42 11.45
C THR A 304 15.58 -9.88 12.04
N GLY A 305 16.72 -10.25 11.44
CA GLY A 305 18.06 -10.01 11.96
C GLY A 305 18.67 -11.20 12.73
N TRP A 306 17.92 -12.28 12.94
CA TRP A 306 18.40 -13.51 13.62
C TRP A 306 18.96 -14.54 12.64
N ASN A 307 18.47 -14.56 11.41
CA ASN A 307 18.81 -15.58 10.40
C ASN A 307 19.60 -15.02 9.21
N GLY A 308 20.27 -13.88 9.38
CA GLY A 308 20.94 -13.14 8.31
C GLY A 308 20.39 -11.72 8.13
N GLY A 309 20.73 -11.08 7.01
CA GLY A 309 20.38 -9.70 6.71
C GLY A 309 19.90 -9.48 5.28
N ALA A 310 19.43 -8.26 5.02
CA ALA A 310 18.96 -7.84 3.70
C ALA A 310 20.10 -7.81 2.68
N THR A 311 19.84 -8.28 1.46
CA THR A 311 20.70 -8.02 0.30
C THR A 311 20.02 -7.05 -0.68
N VAL A 312 20.83 -6.37 -1.49
CA VAL A 312 20.34 -5.45 -2.53
C VAL A 312 19.42 -6.17 -3.53
N ASP A 313 19.75 -7.40 -3.89
CA ASP A 313 18.98 -8.17 -4.88
C ASP A 313 17.65 -8.69 -4.31
N GLN A 314 17.61 -9.03 -3.02
CA GLN A 314 16.36 -9.32 -2.32
C GLN A 314 15.44 -8.10 -2.34
N VAL A 315 15.95 -6.91 -1.99
CA VAL A 315 15.16 -5.66 -1.99
C VAL A 315 14.61 -5.35 -3.38
N LYS A 316 15.43 -5.46 -4.44
CA LYS A 316 14.98 -5.24 -5.83
C LYS A 316 13.90 -6.24 -6.24
N SER A 317 14.08 -7.52 -5.92
CA SER A 317 13.14 -8.59 -6.27
C SER A 317 11.79 -8.38 -5.57
N MET A 318 11.82 -8.05 -4.28
CA MET A 318 10.62 -7.73 -3.51
C MET A 318 9.93 -6.47 -4.05
N ARG A 319 10.69 -5.42 -4.39
CA ARG A 319 10.15 -4.18 -4.95
C ARG A 319 9.41 -4.43 -6.27
N LEU A 320 10.02 -5.21 -7.17
CA LEU A 320 9.41 -5.62 -8.44
C LEU A 320 8.11 -6.40 -8.22
N ALA A 321 8.12 -7.38 -7.32
CA ALA A 321 6.94 -8.19 -7.01
C ALA A 321 5.80 -7.35 -6.42
N ALA A 322 6.11 -6.42 -5.52
CA ALA A 322 5.14 -5.51 -4.93
C ALA A 322 4.50 -4.60 -6.01
N ASP A 323 5.30 -4.05 -6.94
CA ASP A 323 4.79 -3.24 -8.06
C ASP A 323 3.85 -4.00 -9.00
N MET A 324 4.04 -5.31 -9.13
CA MET A 324 3.17 -6.15 -9.96
C MET A 324 1.84 -6.48 -9.31
N CYS A 325 1.76 -6.42 -7.98
CA CYS A 325 0.51 -6.63 -7.26
C CYS A 325 -0.46 -5.45 -7.43
N GLY A 326 -0.01 -4.32 -8.00
CA GLY A 326 -0.84 -3.13 -8.18
C GLY A 326 -1.27 -2.48 -6.86
N CYS A 327 -0.66 -2.88 -5.75
CA CYS A 327 -0.90 -2.36 -4.42
C CYS A 327 0.19 -1.34 -4.04
N SER A 328 -0.15 -0.38 -3.17
CA SER A 328 0.79 0.61 -2.62
C SER A 328 1.75 0.05 -1.58
N CYS A 329 2.09 -1.24 -1.65
CA CYS A 329 2.96 -1.91 -0.68
C CYS A 329 4.42 -1.50 -0.91
N LEU A 330 5.08 -1.07 0.17
CA LEU A 330 6.45 -0.59 0.16
C LEU A 330 7.41 -1.65 0.73
N ILE A 331 8.72 -1.43 0.57
CA ILE A 331 9.74 -2.37 1.07
C ILE A 331 10.43 -1.80 2.30
N LYS A 332 10.59 -2.63 3.34
CA LYS A 332 11.46 -2.34 4.49
C LYS A 332 12.68 -3.28 4.47
N ALA A 333 13.88 -2.73 4.36
CA ALA A 333 15.11 -3.52 4.46
C ALA A 333 15.59 -3.55 5.91
N SER A 334 15.96 -4.72 6.42
CA SER A 334 16.45 -4.88 7.79
C SER A 334 17.42 -6.06 7.93
N GLY A 335 18.27 -5.98 8.95
CA GLY A 335 19.31 -6.96 9.25
C GLY A 335 20.64 -6.63 8.55
N GLY A 336 21.70 -6.44 9.34
CA GLY A 336 23.06 -6.20 8.83
C GLY A 336 23.36 -4.78 8.32
N ILE A 337 22.41 -3.84 8.38
CA ILE A 337 22.59 -2.46 7.89
C ILE A 337 23.18 -1.60 9.03
N ARG A 338 24.50 -1.45 9.05
CA ARG A 338 25.24 -0.85 10.18
C ARG A 338 25.97 0.47 9.89
N ASN A 339 26.04 0.88 8.63
CA ASN A 339 26.70 2.11 8.19
C ASN A 339 25.87 2.79 7.09
N ALA A 340 26.20 4.05 6.82
CA ALA A 340 25.45 4.88 5.90
C ALA A 340 25.55 4.40 4.44
N GLU A 341 26.69 3.83 4.02
CA GLU A 341 26.86 3.26 2.69
C GLU A 341 25.87 2.10 2.44
N ALA A 342 25.76 1.16 3.40
CA ALA A 342 24.81 0.06 3.31
C ALA A 342 23.36 0.56 3.31
N LEU A 343 23.04 1.57 4.12
CA LEU A 343 21.72 2.19 4.12
C LEU A 343 21.38 2.76 2.74
N LEU A 344 22.29 3.56 2.16
CA LEU A 344 22.07 4.19 0.85
C LEU A 344 21.93 3.16 -0.27
N ARG A 345 22.68 2.05 -0.23
CA ARG A 345 22.52 0.94 -1.18
C ARG A 345 21.13 0.33 -1.11
N MET A 346 20.58 0.12 0.08
CA MET A 346 19.21 -0.42 0.23
C MET A 346 18.15 0.57 -0.25
N LEU A 347 18.30 1.86 0.02
CA LEU A 347 17.39 2.89 -0.48
C LEU A 347 17.40 2.95 -2.02
N LYS A 348 18.60 2.99 -2.64
CA LYS A 348 18.75 2.95 -4.11
C LYS A 348 18.14 1.70 -4.74
N ALA A 349 18.18 0.57 -4.01
CA ALA A 349 17.58 -0.70 -4.44
C ALA A 349 16.04 -0.70 -4.39
N GLY A 350 15.42 0.30 -3.74
CA GLY A 350 13.97 0.44 -3.64
C GLY A 350 13.41 0.23 -2.23
N ALA A 351 14.25 0.12 -1.20
CA ALA A 351 13.76 0.16 0.18
C ALA A 351 13.21 1.56 0.50
N PHE A 352 12.07 1.60 1.18
CA PHE A 352 11.45 2.83 1.67
C PHE A 352 11.71 3.05 3.17
N ARG A 353 11.88 1.95 3.92
CA ARG A 353 12.19 1.97 5.34
C ARG A 353 13.35 1.06 5.67
N ILE A 354 14.11 1.40 6.70
CA ILE A 354 15.34 0.72 7.12
C ILE A 354 15.20 0.35 8.59
N GLY A 355 15.15 -0.94 8.90
CA GLY A 355 15.22 -1.41 10.29
C GLY A 355 16.67 -1.61 10.71
N THR A 356 17.14 -0.83 11.68
CA THR A 356 18.51 -0.92 12.20
C THR A 356 18.59 -0.51 13.67
N SER A 357 19.55 -1.07 14.40
CA SER A 357 19.93 -0.63 15.74
C SER A 357 21.08 0.39 15.72
N ALA A 358 21.67 0.66 14.55
CA ALA A 358 22.80 1.56 14.35
C ALA A 358 22.37 2.95 13.86
N GLY A 359 21.10 3.33 14.06
CA GLY A 359 20.52 4.55 13.49
C GLY A 359 21.32 5.81 13.82
N THR A 360 21.73 5.98 15.08
CA THR A 360 22.52 7.13 15.53
C THR A 360 23.91 7.18 14.90
N SER A 361 24.60 6.04 14.80
CA SER A 361 25.91 5.94 14.12
C SER A 361 25.80 6.31 12.65
N ILE A 362 24.78 5.78 11.97
CA ILE A 362 24.52 6.04 10.55
C ILE A 362 24.27 7.52 10.30
N MET A 363 23.50 8.19 11.16
CA MET A 363 23.26 9.63 10.99
C MET A 363 24.52 10.46 11.22
N LYS A 364 25.35 10.09 12.20
CA LYS A 364 26.65 10.77 12.42
C LYS A 364 27.55 10.68 11.19
N GLU A 365 27.69 9.48 10.59
CA GLU A 365 28.46 9.29 9.35
C GLU A 365 27.93 10.16 8.19
N ILE A 366 26.61 10.33 8.11
CA ILE A 366 25.98 11.17 7.07
C ILE A 366 26.25 12.66 7.33
N ASP A 367 26.12 13.11 8.58
CA ASP A 367 26.28 14.52 8.97
C ASP A 367 27.75 14.96 8.90
N GLU A 368 28.70 14.06 9.19
CA GLU A 368 30.15 14.29 9.07
C GLU A 368 30.64 14.30 7.60
N GLY A 369 29.73 14.09 6.65
CA GLY A 369 29.99 14.28 5.21
C GLY A 369 30.78 13.16 4.54
N GLU A 370 30.99 12.02 5.21
CA GLU A 370 31.87 10.96 4.71
C GLU A 370 31.36 10.27 3.43
N ILE A 371 30.10 10.47 3.01
CA ILE A 371 29.49 9.65 1.93
C ILE A 371 28.81 10.46 0.80
N LEU A 372 28.74 11.80 0.88
CA LEU A 372 28.19 12.60 -0.23
C LEU A 372 29.18 12.80 -1.41
N GLU A 373 30.47 12.54 -1.22
CA GLU A 373 31.46 12.68 -2.31
C GLU A 373 31.56 11.47 -3.25
N GLN A 374 31.06 10.28 -2.87
CA GLN A 374 31.19 9.08 -3.71
C GLN A 374 29.98 8.82 -4.64
N GLY A 375 28.99 9.73 -4.67
CA GLY A 375 27.77 9.58 -5.48
C GLY A 375 27.52 10.67 -6.54
N CYS A 376 28.30 11.75 -6.55
CA CYS A 376 28.14 12.89 -7.47
C CYS A 376 29.36 13.04 -8.40
N GLY A 377 29.73 11.97 -9.09
CA GLY A 377 30.61 12.04 -10.25
C GLY A 377 29.78 12.07 -11.53
N HIS A 378 29.72 13.24 -12.18
CA HIS A 378 29.10 13.55 -13.48
C HIS A 378 27.66 14.08 -13.47
N ALA A 379 27.52 15.38 -13.18
CA ALA A 379 26.68 16.29 -13.95
C ALA A 379 27.04 17.74 -13.63
N VAL A 380 28.25 18.18 -13.99
CA VAL A 380 28.56 19.60 -14.15
C VAL A 380 29.41 19.77 -15.41
N ALA A 381 28.74 20.08 -16.52
CA ALA A 381 29.20 20.90 -17.62
C ALA A 381 27.97 21.38 -18.40
#